data_AF-A0A7S0W7Z4-F1
#
_entry.id   AF-A0A7S0W7Z4-F1
#
_cell.length_a   1.000
_cell.length_b   1.000
_cell.length_c   1.000
_cell.angle_alpha   90.00
_cell.angle_beta   90.00
_cell.angle_gamma   90.00
#
_symmetry.space_group_name_H-M   'P 1'
#
loop_
_entity.id
_entity.type
_entity.pdbx_description
1 polymer ?
#
loop_
_entity_poly.entity_id
_entity_poly.type
_entity_poly.pdbx_seq_one_letter_code
_entity_poly.pdbx_strand_id
1 'polypeptide(L)'
;VLRKLGSAHAKYGVQPEHFPVVGEALLWTLEQQLGPAGVWTADVKNAWVQTWGTIVSVMVPSLKCEANQITAHHGSPEDSAEHVKTLVQESWALVEKDIDLHGVTFFLRFLSTNPALLPLFRFKDAKDLAKSPELKAHASAVMRTVGSAVAGLSDVQRLVPVLQALGGAHAKYGVKVEHFPTVGEALLWTLEQALGASGAWNPAVKAAWVKTWAIVASVMEASLVEETNKIVHAGCVPKEDPATRTLRLLRESWALVEKDIDAHGIKFFMRIFTIAPGALQLFSFKDAKDLEKSPELAAHAGTVMRTVGQAVAGLSDVETLIPVLQKLGGAHAKYGVQPEHFPIV
;
A
#
# COMPACT_ATOMS: atom_id res chain seq x y z
N VAL A 1 8.11 -12.08 -15.82
CA VAL A 1 8.01 -10.87 -16.67
C VAL A 1 8.16 -9.57 -15.88
N LEU A 2 7.24 -9.26 -14.96
CA LEU A 2 7.24 -8.01 -14.18
C LEU A 2 8.56 -7.73 -13.41
N ARG A 3 9.32 -8.76 -13.01
CA ARG A 3 10.66 -8.58 -12.41
C ARG A 3 11.68 -7.97 -13.39
N LYS A 4 11.76 -8.49 -14.62
CA LYS A 4 12.60 -7.93 -15.69
C LYS A 4 12.18 -6.51 -16.02
N LEU A 5 10.87 -6.24 -15.93
CA LEU A 5 10.33 -4.92 -16.14
C LEU A 5 10.73 -3.94 -15.03
N GLY A 6 10.65 -4.35 -13.76
CA GLY A 6 11.13 -3.56 -12.63
C GLY A 6 12.63 -3.24 -12.74
N SER A 7 13.49 -4.21 -13.06
CA SER A 7 14.92 -3.95 -13.34
C SER A 7 15.13 -2.95 -14.48
N ALA A 8 14.33 -3.03 -15.55
CA ALA A 8 14.40 -2.06 -16.64
C ALA A 8 13.99 -0.65 -16.18
N HIS A 9 12.93 -0.54 -15.36
CA HIS A 9 12.47 0.74 -14.80
C HIS A 9 13.51 1.45 -13.93
N ALA A 10 14.41 0.70 -13.28
CA ALA A 10 15.50 1.27 -12.48
C ALA A 10 16.53 1.98 -13.36
N LYS A 11 16.84 1.39 -14.52
CA LYS A 11 17.68 2.02 -15.56
C LYS A 11 17.05 3.28 -16.15
N TYR A 12 15.77 3.50 -15.86
CA TYR A 12 15.00 4.63 -16.34
C TYR A 12 14.75 5.69 -15.26
N GLY A 13 15.44 5.63 -14.13
CA GLY A 13 15.32 6.63 -13.06
C GLY A 13 13.99 6.57 -12.30
N VAL A 14 13.21 5.49 -12.45
CA VAL A 14 11.99 5.29 -11.66
C VAL A 14 12.40 4.84 -10.27
N GLN A 15 11.96 5.58 -9.26
CA GLN A 15 12.26 5.31 -7.87
C GLN A 15 11.05 4.69 -7.15
N PRO A 16 11.26 3.89 -6.10
CA PRO A 16 10.16 3.32 -5.29
C PRO A 16 9.14 4.37 -4.81
N GLU A 17 9.60 5.59 -4.52
CA GLU A 17 8.82 6.71 -3.99
C GLU A 17 7.81 7.25 -5.04
N HIS A 18 8.00 6.96 -6.33
CA HIS A 18 7.07 7.37 -7.38
C HIS A 18 5.78 6.52 -7.38
N PHE A 19 5.83 5.25 -6.91
CA PHE A 19 4.71 4.32 -7.01
C PHE A 19 3.50 4.72 -6.15
N PRO A 20 3.65 5.16 -4.88
CA PRO A 20 2.51 5.61 -4.09
C PRO A 20 1.76 6.77 -4.75
N VAL A 21 2.47 7.78 -5.26
CA VAL A 21 1.89 8.97 -5.90
C VAL A 21 1.08 8.59 -7.14
N VAL A 22 1.66 7.77 -8.02
CA VAL A 22 0.99 7.32 -9.25
C VAL A 22 -0.22 6.43 -8.93
N GLY A 23 -0.10 5.53 -7.96
CA GLY A 23 -1.18 4.64 -7.54
C GLY A 23 -2.36 5.39 -6.95
N GLU A 24 -2.09 6.35 -6.06
CA GLU A 24 -3.14 7.21 -5.48
C GLU A 24 -3.83 8.04 -6.55
N ALA A 25 -3.06 8.70 -7.42
CA ALA A 25 -3.63 9.53 -8.49
C ALA A 25 -4.50 8.70 -9.44
N LEU A 26 -4.09 7.47 -9.77
CA LEU A 26 -4.86 6.56 -10.62
C LEU A 26 -6.17 6.14 -9.94
N LEU A 27 -6.10 5.64 -8.71
CA LEU A 27 -7.29 5.18 -7.97
C LEU A 27 -8.28 6.32 -7.72
N TRP A 28 -7.78 7.50 -7.36
CA TRP A 28 -8.61 8.70 -7.19
C TRP A 28 -9.30 9.07 -8.51
N THR A 29 -8.59 9.06 -9.63
CA THR A 29 -9.17 9.38 -10.94
C THR A 29 -10.27 8.38 -11.33
N LEU A 30 -10.04 7.09 -11.09
CA LEU A 30 -11.04 6.06 -11.34
C LEU A 30 -12.28 6.24 -10.46
N GLU A 31 -12.10 6.56 -9.17
CA GLU A 31 -13.20 6.83 -8.24
C GLU A 31 -14.04 8.05 -8.66
N GLN A 32 -13.39 9.16 -9.00
CA GLN A 32 -14.10 10.36 -9.45
C GLN A 32 -14.90 10.12 -10.72
N GLN A 33 -14.42 9.23 -11.59
CA GLN A 33 -15.04 9.01 -12.88
C GLN A 33 -16.12 7.91 -12.88
N LEU A 34 -15.90 6.86 -12.10
CA LEU A 34 -16.80 5.70 -12.04
C LEU A 34 -17.79 5.80 -10.87
N GLY A 35 -17.50 6.63 -9.86
CA GLY A 35 -18.33 6.85 -8.69
C GLY A 35 -19.72 7.43 -9.02
N PRO A 36 -19.84 8.53 -9.77
CA PRO A 36 -21.14 9.14 -10.10
C PRO A 36 -22.11 8.20 -10.83
N ALA A 37 -21.58 7.26 -11.62
CA ALA A 37 -22.36 6.25 -12.33
C ALA A 37 -22.66 4.99 -11.49
N GLY A 38 -22.21 4.94 -10.23
CA GLY A 38 -22.34 3.76 -9.35
C GLY A 38 -21.46 2.57 -9.74
N VAL A 39 -20.52 2.77 -10.68
CA VAL A 39 -19.65 1.69 -11.20
C VAL A 39 -18.46 1.44 -10.26
N TRP A 40 -18.03 2.45 -9.49
CA TRP A 40 -16.97 2.31 -8.49
C TRP A 40 -17.44 1.56 -7.23
N THR A 41 -17.71 0.27 -7.38
CA THR A 41 -18.11 -0.62 -6.29
C THR A 41 -16.88 -1.09 -5.50
N ALA A 42 -17.12 -1.68 -4.32
CA ALA A 42 -16.05 -2.29 -3.53
C ALA A 42 -15.27 -3.36 -4.33
N ASP A 43 -15.95 -4.14 -5.16
CA ASP A 43 -15.33 -5.15 -6.01
C ASP A 43 -14.41 -4.54 -7.08
N VAL A 44 -14.86 -3.47 -7.74
CA VAL A 44 -14.05 -2.76 -8.75
C VAL A 44 -12.84 -2.11 -8.08
N LYS A 45 -13.05 -1.41 -6.96
CA LYS A 45 -11.96 -0.81 -6.18
C LYS A 45 -10.93 -1.87 -5.75
N ASN A 46 -11.39 -2.99 -5.20
CA ASN A 46 -10.52 -4.08 -4.77
C ASN A 46 -9.73 -4.70 -5.94
N ALA A 47 -10.37 -4.91 -7.10
CA ALA A 47 -9.68 -5.40 -8.29
C ALA A 47 -8.54 -4.48 -8.72
N TRP A 48 -8.77 -3.16 -8.74
CA TRP A 48 -7.74 -2.17 -9.07
C TRP A 48 -6.63 -2.09 -8.03
N VAL A 49 -6.98 -2.07 -6.74
CA VAL A 49 -6.01 -2.03 -5.63
C VAL A 49 -5.13 -3.29 -5.63
N GLN A 50 -5.72 -4.49 -5.78
CA GLN A 50 -4.96 -5.75 -5.82
C GLN A 50 -4.04 -5.82 -7.03
N THR A 51 -4.51 -5.36 -8.20
CA THR A 51 -3.70 -5.34 -9.42
C THR A 51 -2.53 -4.37 -9.27
N TRP A 52 -2.78 -3.16 -8.77
CA TRP A 52 -1.73 -2.19 -8.48
C TRP A 52 -0.73 -2.72 -7.44
N GLY A 53 -1.21 -3.29 -6.33
CA GLY A 53 -0.38 -3.89 -5.29
C GLY A 53 0.49 -5.03 -5.82
N THR A 54 -0.06 -5.87 -6.71
CA THR A 54 0.71 -6.93 -7.38
C THR A 54 1.83 -6.34 -8.23
N ILE A 55 1.53 -5.31 -9.03
CA ILE A 55 2.54 -4.61 -9.84
C ILE A 55 3.66 -4.04 -8.95
N VAL A 56 3.31 -3.31 -7.89
CA VAL A 56 4.26 -2.70 -6.94
C VAL A 56 5.11 -3.77 -6.26
N SER A 57 4.50 -4.85 -5.75
CA SER A 57 5.19 -5.92 -5.03
C SER A 57 6.22 -6.65 -5.88
N VAL A 58 6.07 -6.65 -7.21
CA VAL A 58 7.03 -7.26 -8.12
C VAL A 58 8.05 -6.25 -8.66
N MET A 59 7.61 -5.03 -8.98
CA MET A 59 8.46 -4.01 -9.58
C MET A 59 9.41 -3.37 -8.57
N VAL A 60 8.95 -3.00 -7.38
CA VAL A 60 9.78 -2.28 -6.38
C VAL A 60 10.97 -3.09 -5.89
N PRO A 61 10.86 -4.40 -5.54
CA PRO A 61 12.04 -5.17 -5.17
C PRO A 61 13.04 -5.32 -6.32
N SER A 62 12.54 -5.45 -7.56
CA SER A 62 13.39 -5.58 -8.74
C SER A 62 14.09 -4.25 -9.09
N LEU A 63 13.42 -3.12 -8.83
CA LEU A 63 13.99 -1.77 -8.91
C LEU A 63 15.15 -1.58 -7.94
N LYS A 64 14.93 -1.92 -6.66
CA LYS A 64 15.95 -1.79 -5.61
C LYS A 64 17.18 -2.67 -5.88
N CYS A 65 16.96 -3.87 -6.40
CA CYS A 65 18.03 -4.81 -6.73
C CYS A 65 18.94 -4.28 -7.86
N GLU A 66 18.35 -3.70 -8.92
CA GLU A 66 19.11 -3.15 -10.04
C GLU A 66 19.73 -1.77 -9.70
N ALA A 67 19.01 -0.91 -8.97
CA ALA A 67 19.53 0.39 -8.51
C ALA A 67 20.77 0.20 -7.63
N ASN A 68 20.76 -0.78 -6.71
CA ASN A 68 21.93 -1.12 -5.89
C ASN A 68 23.13 -1.65 -6.70
N GLN A 69 22.93 -2.14 -7.93
CA GLN A 69 24.01 -2.53 -8.84
C GLN A 69 24.52 -1.36 -9.70
N ILE A 70 23.74 -0.28 -9.83
CA ILE A 70 24.05 0.90 -10.65
C ILE A 70 24.66 2.04 -9.81
N THR A 71 24.29 2.17 -8.54
CA THR A 71 24.76 3.25 -7.64
C THR A 71 25.55 2.69 -6.46
N ALA A 72 26.83 2.39 -6.69
CA ALA A 72 27.81 2.58 -5.62
C ALA A 72 27.98 4.10 -5.43
N HIS A 73 27.33 4.62 -4.38
CA HIS A 73 27.30 6.00 -3.87
C HIS A 73 25.97 6.78 -4.10
N HIS A 74 25.37 7.19 -2.96
CA HIS A 74 24.32 8.21 -2.73
C HIS A 74 22.88 7.72 -2.44
N GLY A 75 22.71 6.98 -1.33
CA GLY A 75 21.47 6.98 -0.55
C GLY A 75 21.80 7.21 0.92
N SER A 76 21.04 8.06 1.64
CA SER A 76 21.28 8.31 3.07
C SER A 76 21.19 6.97 3.84
N PRO A 77 22.18 6.64 4.71
CA PRO A 77 22.20 5.37 5.45
C PRO A 77 20.94 5.10 6.30
N GLU A 78 20.23 6.15 6.69
CA GLU A 78 19.08 6.14 7.60
C GLU A 78 17.80 5.52 7.00
N ASP A 79 17.67 5.39 5.67
CA ASP A 79 16.41 4.93 5.06
C ASP A 79 16.50 3.55 4.38
N SER A 80 17.63 2.86 4.55
CA SER A 80 17.80 1.49 4.05
C SER A 80 16.85 0.50 4.74
N ALA A 81 16.42 -0.53 4.01
CA ALA A 81 15.57 -1.59 4.58
C ALA A 81 16.22 -2.29 5.78
N GLU A 82 17.56 -2.38 5.76
CA GLU A 82 18.34 -2.92 6.88
C GLU A 82 18.27 -2.00 8.10
N HIS A 83 18.40 -0.68 7.91
CA HIS A 83 18.27 0.29 9.00
C HIS A 83 16.85 0.30 9.61
N VAL A 84 15.81 0.30 8.77
CA VAL A 84 14.41 0.21 9.24
C VAL A 84 14.19 -1.07 10.06
N LYS A 85 14.69 -2.21 9.58
CA LYS A 85 14.63 -3.49 10.30
C LYS A 85 15.31 -3.38 11.66
N THR A 86 16.52 -2.85 11.71
CA THR A 86 17.28 -2.69 12.97
C THR A 86 16.52 -1.82 13.96
N LEU A 87 16.04 -0.63 13.55
CA LEU A 87 15.29 0.26 14.44
C LEU A 87 14.04 -0.43 15.02
N VAL A 88 13.31 -1.18 14.21
CA VAL A 88 12.10 -1.90 14.65
C VAL A 88 12.45 -3.03 15.61
N GLN A 89 13.48 -3.84 15.30
CA GLN A 89 13.90 -4.95 16.15
C GLN A 89 14.47 -4.48 17.49
N GLU A 90 15.34 -3.47 17.50
CA GLU A 90 15.94 -2.93 18.72
C GLU A 90 14.91 -2.23 19.62
N SER A 91 14.01 -1.43 19.03
CA SER A 91 12.95 -0.79 19.81
C SER A 91 11.93 -1.80 20.33
N TRP A 92 11.57 -2.83 19.54
CA TRP A 92 10.69 -3.91 20.02
C TRP A 92 11.29 -4.69 21.19
N ALA A 93 12.61 -4.93 21.20
CA ALA A 93 13.30 -5.60 22.30
C ALA A 93 13.19 -4.85 23.65
N LEU A 94 12.87 -3.55 23.62
CA LEU A 94 12.55 -2.78 24.83
C LEU A 94 11.08 -2.95 25.23
N VAL A 95 10.17 -2.97 24.26
CA VAL A 95 8.72 -3.15 24.46
C VAL A 95 8.40 -4.54 25.00
N GLU A 96 9.07 -5.59 24.52
CA GLU A 96 8.77 -6.97 24.92
C GLU A 96 9.10 -7.29 26.38
N LYS A 97 9.91 -6.46 27.05
CA LYS A 97 10.26 -6.62 28.47
C LYS A 97 9.05 -6.55 29.39
N ASP A 98 8.01 -5.81 28.99
CA ASP A 98 6.74 -5.74 29.71
C ASP A 98 5.56 -5.93 28.74
N ILE A 99 5.60 -7.04 28.00
CA ILE A 99 4.66 -7.32 26.91
C ILE A 99 3.19 -7.37 27.36
N ASP A 100 2.95 -7.78 28.61
CA ASP A 100 1.62 -7.84 29.21
C ASP A 100 1.06 -6.43 29.45
N LEU A 101 1.86 -5.54 30.07
CA LEU A 101 1.46 -4.15 30.31
C LEU A 101 1.21 -3.43 28.99
N HIS A 102 2.14 -3.54 28.04
CA HIS A 102 2.03 -2.86 26.75
C HIS A 102 0.86 -3.40 25.93
N GLY A 103 0.59 -4.71 25.97
CA GLY A 103 -0.59 -5.29 25.33
C GLY A 103 -1.91 -4.76 25.89
N VAL A 104 -2.04 -4.71 27.23
CA VAL A 104 -3.25 -4.17 27.87
C VAL A 104 -3.40 -2.68 27.52
N THR A 105 -2.30 -1.92 27.58
CA THR A 105 -2.25 -0.50 27.21
C THR A 105 -2.73 -0.27 25.77
N PHE A 106 -2.28 -1.11 24.84
CA PHE A 106 -2.71 -1.10 23.44
C PHE A 106 -4.21 -1.28 23.28
N PHE A 107 -4.79 -2.31 23.90
CA PHE A 107 -6.21 -2.58 23.76
C PHE A 107 -7.10 -1.54 24.47
N LEU A 108 -6.66 -1.03 25.62
CA LEU A 108 -7.37 0.07 26.29
C LEU A 108 -7.40 1.32 25.41
N ARG A 109 -6.27 1.68 24.77
CA ARG A 109 -6.22 2.77 23.80
C ARG A 109 -7.15 2.49 22.62
N PHE A 110 -6.98 1.35 21.97
CA PHE A 110 -7.74 0.94 20.79
C PHE A 110 -9.25 0.99 21.03
N LEU A 111 -9.74 0.44 22.14
CA LEU A 111 -11.18 0.39 22.44
C LEU A 111 -11.73 1.72 22.96
N SER A 112 -10.89 2.56 23.59
CA SER A 112 -11.30 3.91 23.98
C SER A 112 -11.57 4.80 22.76
N THR A 113 -10.81 4.63 21.67
CA THR A 113 -11.00 5.37 20.42
C THR A 113 -11.95 4.67 19.44
N ASN A 114 -12.18 3.36 19.62
CA ASN A 114 -13.04 2.54 18.76
C ASN A 114 -14.05 1.70 19.55
N PRO A 115 -14.94 2.31 20.37
CA PRO A 115 -15.84 1.57 21.25
C PRO A 115 -16.79 0.64 20.49
N ALA A 116 -17.14 0.97 19.24
CA ALA A 116 -17.98 0.14 18.38
C ALA A 116 -17.36 -1.23 18.03
N LEU A 117 -16.05 -1.40 18.23
CA LEU A 117 -15.35 -2.67 17.95
C LEU A 117 -15.32 -3.61 19.17
N LEU A 118 -15.69 -3.13 20.36
CA LEU A 118 -15.75 -3.96 21.58
C LEU A 118 -16.56 -5.25 21.40
N PRO A 119 -17.73 -5.27 20.72
CA PRO A 119 -18.52 -6.49 20.55
C PRO A 119 -17.82 -7.63 19.80
N LEU A 120 -16.73 -7.36 19.07
CA LEU A 120 -15.94 -8.38 18.37
C LEU A 120 -15.09 -9.23 19.32
N PHE A 121 -14.91 -8.78 20.57
CA PHE A 121 -14.00 -9.41 21.51
C PHE A 121 -14.74 -10.27 22.54
N ARG A 122 -14.09 -11.36 22.96
CA ARG A 122 -14.64 -12.26 23.98
C ARG A 122 -14.77 -11.62 25.36
N PHE A 123 -13.99 -10.58 25.63
CA PHE A 123 -13.98 -9.85 26.90
C PHE A 123 -14.95 -8.65 26.92
N LYS A 124 -15.84 -8.53 25.93
CA LYS A 124 -16.78 -7.40 25.77
C LYS A 124 -17.66 -7.12 27.00
N ASP A 125 -17.94 -8.15 27.80
CA ASP A 125 -18.82 -8.07 28.98
C ASP A 125 -18.03 -7.89 30.30
N ALA A 126 -16.72 -7.63 30.23
CA ALA A 126 -15.90 -7.41 31.42
C ALA A 126 -16.32 -6.13 32.14
N LYS A 127 -16.53 -6.22 33.46
CA LYS A 127 -16.90 -5.07 34.31
C LYS A 127 -15.82 -3.99 34.35
N ASP A 128 -14.55 -4.41 34.33
CA ASP A 128 -13.37 -3.55 34.29
C ASP A 128 -12.41 -4.14 33.27
N LEU A 129 -12.35 -3.52 32.08
CA LEU A 129 -11.49 -3.99 30.99
C LEU A 129 -10.02 -4.02 31.40
N ALA A 130 -9.54 -3.03 32.16
CA ALA A 130 -8.14 -2.94 32.55
C ALA A 130 -7.71 -4.09 33.48
N LYS A 131 -8.66 -4.71 34.18
CA LYS A 131 -8.42 -5.86 35.07
C LYS A 131 -8.92 -7.19 34.50
N SER A 132 -9.40 -7.22 33.25
CA SER A 132 -9.92 -8.45 32.66
C SER A 132 -8.78 -9.44 32.37
N PRO A 133 -8.82 -10.67 32.95
CA PRO A 133 -7.84 -11.70 32.63
C PRO A 133 -7.96 -12.17 31.17
N GLU A 134 -9.16 -12.13 30.59
CA GLU A 134 -9.40 -12.46 29.18
C GLU A 134 -8.78 -11.41 28.25
N LEU A 135 -8.94 -10.11 28.57
CA LEU A 135 -8.25 -9.05 27.83
C LEU A 135 -6.74 -9.24 27.93
N LYS A 136 -6.21 -9.43 29.14
CA LYS A 136 -4.77 -9.62 29.35
C LYS A 136 -4.24 -10.79 28.52
N ALA A 137 -4.90 -11.94 28.57
CA ALA A 137 -4.49 -13.11 27.79
C ALA A 137 -4.52 -12.87 26.27
N HIS A 138 -5.58 -12.23 25.77
CA HIS A 138 -5.70 -11.88 24.36
C HIS A 138 -4.62 -10.87 23.93
N ALA A 139 -4.43 -9.81 24.73
CA ALA A 139 -3.46 -8.77 24.52
C ALA A 139 -2.03 -9.32 24.43
N SER A 140 -1.62 -10.17 25.37
CA SER A 140 -0.30 -10.78 25.34
C SER A 140 -0.11 -11.71 24.14
N ALA A 141 -1.17 -12.42 23.70
CA ALA A 141 -1.11 -13.25 22.49
C ALA A 141 -0.92 -12.43 21.22
N VAL A 142 -1.62 -11.29 21.10
CA VAL A 142 -1.46 -10.34 19.99
C VAL A 142 -0.05 -9.77 20.00
N MET A 143 0.45 -9.27 21.13
CA MET A 143 1.79 -8.72 21.22
C MET A 143 2.88 -9.75 20.89
N ARG A 144 2.74 -11.02 21.31
CA ARG A 144 3.66 -12.10 20.90
C ARG A 144 3.63 -12.37 19.40
N THR A 145 2.46 -12.23 18.77
CA THR A 145 2.32 -12.35 17.32
C THR A 145 3.03 -11.20 16.61
N VAL A 146 2.90 -9.97 17.12
CA VAL A 146 3.67 -8.80 16.63
C VAL A 146 5.17 -9.05 16.78
N GLY A 147 5.62 -9.57 17.94
CA GLY A 147 7.03 -9.91 18.14
C GLY A 147 7.55 -10.97 17.17
N SER A 148 6.76 -12.00 16.89
CA SER A 148 7.08 -12.99 15.84
C SER A 148 7.21 -12.34 14.45
N ALA A 149 6.34 -11.38 14.13
CA ALA A 149 6.42 -10.65 12.86
C ALA A 149 7.66 -9.75 12.78
N VAL A 150 8.02 -9.06 13.87
CA VAL A 150 9.24 -8.25 14.00
C VAL A 150 10.51 -9.11 13.83
N ALA A 151 10.55 -10.27 14.48
CA ALA A 151 11.64 -11.23 14.30
C ALA A 151 11.72 -11.74 12.84
N GLY A 152 10.57 -11.95 12.21
CA GLY A 152 10.45 -12.37 10.81
C GLY A 152 10.90 -11.34 9.77
N LEU A 153 11.16 -10.08 10.15
CA LEU A 153 11.67 -9.06 9.21
C LEU A 153 13.04 -9.43 8.60
N SER A 154 13.79 -10.33 9.25
CA SER A 154 15.03 -10.90 8.72
C SER A 154 14.81 -11.88 7.55
N ASP A 155 13.59 -12.41 7.39
CA ASP A 155 13.21 -13.32 6.30
C ASP A 155 11.77 -13.01 5.83
N VAL A 156 11.65 -11.88 5.13
CA VAL A 156 10.35 -11.39 4.63
C VAL A 156 9.65 -12.42 3.73
N GLN A 157 10.41 -13.25 2.99
CA GLN A 157 9.83 -14.27 2.11
C GLN A 157 9.04 -15.32 2.89
N ARG A 158 9.50 -15.69 4.08
CA ARG A 158 8.78 -16.59 4.99
C ARG A 158 7.72 -15.88 5.82
N LEU A 159 7.89 -14.60 6.11
CA LEU A 159 6.92 -13.81 6.89
C LEU A 159 5.62 -13.55 6.10
N VAL A 160 5.70 -13.27 4.80
CA VAL A 160 4.53 -12.91 3.99
C VAL A 160 3.40 -13.95 4.07
N PRO A 161 3.63 -15.27 3.87
CA PRO A 161 2.57 -16.27 4.03
C PRO A 161 1.92 -16.31 5.42
N VAL A 162 2.69 -16.02 6.48
CA VAL A 162 2.17 -15.96 7.86
C VAL A 162 1.23 -14.76 8.02
N LEU A 163 1.60 -13.59 7.50
CA LEU A 163 0.75 -12.40 7.51
C LEU A 163 -0.51 -12.58 6.67
N GLN A 164 -0.42 -13.26 5.53
CA GLN A 164 -1.60 -13.61 4.72
C GLN A 164 -2.56 -14.51 5.52
N ALA A 165 -2.05 -15.61 6.09
CA ALA A 165 -2.87 -16.51 6.91
C ALA A 165 -3.53 -15.76 8.09
N LEU A 166 -2.81 -14.83 8.71
CA LEU A 166 -3.34 -13.98 9.77
C LEU A 166 -4.45 -13.05 9.25
N GLY A 167 -4.25 -12.37 8.12
CA GLY A 167 -5.25 -11.51 7.48
C GLY A 167 -6.55 -12.26 7.16
N GLY A 168 -6.44 -13.44 6.53
CA GLY A 168 -7.60 -14.30 6.26
C GLY A 168 -8.32 -14.76 7.54
N ALA A 169 -7.59 -15.10 8.60
CA ALA A 169 -8.20 -15.44 9.88
C ALA A 169 -9.06 -14.29 10.44
N HIS A 170 -8.62 -13.04 10.28
CA HIS A 170 -9.36 -11.86 10.74
C HIS A 170 -10.69 -11.65 10.00
N ALA A 171 -10.81 -12.08 8.75
CA ALA A 171 -12.07 -12.04 8.00
C ALA A 171 -13.19 -12.82 8.73
N LYS A 172 -12.84 -13.95 9.36
CA LYS A 172 -13.79 -14.81 10.10
C LYS A 172 -14.35 -14.14 11.36
N TYR A 173 -13.64 -13.14 11.88
CA TYR A 173 -14.06 -12.37 13.05
C TYR A 173 -14.82 -11.09 12.67
N GLY A 174 -15.11 -10.87 11.38
CA GLY A 174 -15.83 -9.69 10.90
C GLY A 174 -14.99 -8.41 10.87
N VAL A 175 -13.66 -8.54 10.89
CA VAL A 175 -12.76 -7.40 10.71
C VAL A 175 -12.90 -6.86 9.28
N LYS A 176 -12.81 -5.54 9.14
CA LYS A 176 -12.86 -4.83 7.86
C LYS A 176 -11.54 -4.09 7.63
N VAL A 177 -11.25 -3.80 6.36
CA VAL A 177 -10.10 -2.97 5.96
C VAL A 177 -10.10 -1.62 6.69
N GLU A 178 -11.28 -1.04 6.89
CA GLU A 178 -11.50 0.22 7.63
C GLU A 178 -10.97 0.20 9.09
N HIS A 179 -10.77 -0.98 9.69
CA HIS A 179 -10.26 -1.11 11.05
C HIS A 179 -8.73 -1.04 11.14
N PHE A 180 -7.98 -1.26 10.06
CA PHE A 180 -6.50 -1.31 10.10
C PHE A 180 -5.86 0.04 10.47
N PRO A 181 -6.32 1.20 9.96
CA PRO A 181 -5.77 2.48 10.37
C PRO A 181 -5.86 2.71 11.89
N THR A 182 -6.95 2.27 12.52
CA THR A 182 -7.19 2.49 13.96
C THR A 182 -6.34 1.56 14.83
N VAL A 183 -6.05 0.35 14.34
CA VAL A 183 -5.04 -0.54 14.93
C VAL A 183 -3.65 0.07 14.85
N GLY A 184 -3.27 0.64 13.69
CA GLY A 184 -1.99 1.31 13.50
C GLY A 184 -1.79 2.50 14.44
N GLU A 185 -2.83 3.33 14.61
CA GLU A 185 -2.80 4.46 15.55
C GLU A 185 -2.59 3.97 16.99
N ALA A 186 -3.35 2.96 17.43
CA ALA A 186 -3.22 2.40 18.77
C ALA A 186 -1.83 1.78 18.99
N LEU A 187 -1.28 1.06 18.00
CA LEU A 187 0.06 0.47 18.07
C LEU A 187 1.13 1.56 18.22
N LEU A 188 1.13 2.57 17.35
CA LEU A 188 2.12 3.66 17.40
C LEU A 188 2.04 4.44 18.70
N TRP A 189 0.82 4.71 19.19
CA TRP A 189 0.63 5.36 20.49
C TRP A 189 1.20 4.50 21.64
N THR A 190 0.96 3.19 21.63
CA THR A 190 1.52 2.29 22.65
C THR A 190 3.03 2.23 22.60
N LEU A 191 3.64 2.18 21.41
CA LEU A 191 5.09 2.21 21.25
C LEU A 191 5.67 3.52 21.81
N GLU A 192 5.02 4.65 21.56
CA GLU A 192 5.40 5.94 22.14
C GLU A 192 5.35 5.93 23.66
N GLN A 193 4.29 5.36 24.28
CA GLN A 193 4.22 5.26 25.73
C GLN A 193 5.30 4.32 26.31
N ALA A 194 5.54 3.19 25.65
CA ALA A 194 6.51 2.18 26.07
C ALA A 194 7.97 2.67 26.00
N LEU A 195 8.27 3.51 25.00
CA LEU A 195 9.63 3.92 24.64
C LEU A 195 9.94 5.38 24.98
N GLY A 196 8.92 6.19 25.30
CA GLY A 196 9.07 7.61 25.57
C GLY A 196 9.91 7.91 26.80
N ALA A 197 9.71 7.17 27.90
CA ALA A 197 10.44 7.39 29.16
C ALA A 197 11.95 7.12 29.05
N SER A 198 12.37 6.22 28.14
CA SER A 198 13.78 5.92 27.89
C SER A 198 14.42 6.82 26.83
N GLY A 199 13.64 7.69 26.18
CA GLY A 199 14.08 8.46 25.02
C GLY A 199 14.29 7.63 23.75
N ALA A 200 13.95 6.33 23.79
CA ALA A 200 14.07 5.44 22.63
C ALA A 200 13.03 5.74 21.55
N TRP A 201 11.91 6.40 21.89
CA TRP A 201 10.97 6.93 20.91
C TRP A 201 11.50 8.22 20.29
N ASN A 202 11.91 8.14 19.03
CA ASN A 202 12.42 9.29 18.27
C ASN A 202 11.84 9.29 16.83
N PRO A 203 12.04 10.37 16.05
CA PRO A 203 11.47 10.47 14.70
C PRO A 203 11.84 9.32 13.77
N ALA A 204 13.08 8.80 13.84
CA ALA A 204 13.53 7.70 12.99
C ALA A 204 12.82 6.38 13.37
N VAL A 205 12.72 6.08 14.67
CA VAL A 205 11.99 4.90 15.17
C VAL A 205 10.51 4.98 14.79
N LYS A 206 9.87 6.15 14.96
CA LYS A 206 8.48 6.36 14.55
C LYS A 206 8.29 6.12 13.05
N ALA A 207 9.16 6.68 12.21
CA ALA A 207 9.10 6.50 10.76
C ALA A 207 9.30 5.03 10.37
N ALA A 208 10.23 4.33 11.00
CA ALA A 208 10.48 2.90 10.76
C ALA A 208 9.25 2.04 11.10
N TRP A 209 8.58 2.30 12.23
CA TRP A 209 7.35 1.62 12.63
C TRP A 209 6.16 1.93 11.71
N VAL A 210 5.99 3.19 11.29
CA VAL A 210 4.97 3.57 10.31
C VAL A 210 5.16 2.81 9.00
N LYS A 211 6.38 2.80 8.45
CA LYS A 211 6.73 2.07 7.22
C LYS A 211 6.44 0.58 7.37
N THR A 212 6.82 -0.01 8.51
CA THR A 212 6.65 -1.45 8.78
C THR A 212 5.18 -1.81 8.92
N TRP A 213 4.41 -1.02 9.69
CA TRP A 213 2.97 -1.21 9.85
C TRP A 213 2.23 -1.12 8.51
N ALA A 214 2.54 -0.13 7.67
CA ALA A 214 1.91 0.02 6.36
C ALA A 214 2.11 -1.23 5.48
N ILE A 215 3.31 -1.82 5.49
CA ILE A 215 3.59 -3.07 4.77
C ILE A 215 2.77 -4.23 5.35
N VAL A 216 2.81 -4.42 6.67
CA VAL A 216 2.06 -5.49 7.35
C VAL A 216 0.55 -5.38 7.08
N ALA A 217 -0.01 -4.19 7.25
CA ALA A 217 -1.41 -3.90 6.98
C ALA A 217 -1.76 -4.23 5.52
N SER A 218 -0.96 -3.79 4.54
CA SER A 218 -1.24 -4.07 3.12
C SER A 218 -1.33 -5.57 2.79
N VAL A 219 -0.45 -6.40 3.37
CA VAL A 219 -0.46 -7.85 3.16
C VAL A 219 -1.67 -8.50 3.81
N MET A 220 -2.00 -8.09 5.04
CA MET A 220 -3.14 -8.61 5.79
C MET A 220 -4.48 -8.19 5.19
N GLU A 221 -4.62 -6.93 4.78
CA GLU A 221 -5.81 -6.39 4.13
C GLU A 221 -6.12 -7.12 2.82
N ALA A 222 -5.10 -7.37 1.98
CA ALA A 222 -5.27 -8.10 0.73
C ALA A 222 -5.86 -9.51 0.98
N SER A 223 -5.32 -10.23 1.96
CA SER A 223 -5.82 -11.57 2.31
C SER A 223 -7.17 -11.54 3.02
N LEU A 224 -7.43 -10.53 3.86
CA LEU A 224 -8.72 -10.32 4.49
C LEU A 224 -9.81 -10.11 3.45
N VAL A 225 -9.58 -9.24 2.46
CA VAL A 225 -10.54 -9.02 1.37
C VAL A 225 -10.80 -10.30 0.59
N GLU A 226 -9.76 -11.07 0.27
CA GLU A 226 -9.90 -12.35 -0.41
C GLU A 226 -10.77 -13.32 0.38
N GLU A 227 -10.52 -13.47 1.69
CA GLU A 227 -11.26 -14.40 2.54
C GLU A 227 -12.68 -13.89 2.86
N THR A 228 -12.88 -12.59 3.09
CA THR A 228 -14.21 -11.98 3.23
C THR A 228 -15.03 -12.22 1.97
N ASN A 229 -14.44 -12.07 0.78
CA ASN A 229 -15.12 -12.39 -0.46
C ASN A 229 -15.51 -13.88 -0.50
N LYS A 230 -14.62 -14.80 -0.13
CA LYS A 230 -14.96 -16.24 -0.03
C LYS A 230 -16.10 -16.50 0.95
N ILE A 231 -16.11 -15.87 2.13
CA ILE A 231 -17.14 -16.04 3.16
C ILE A 231 -18.48 -15.46 2.71
N VAL A 232 -18.49 -14.24 2.16
CA VAL A 232 -19.71 -13.58 1.66
C VAL A 232 -20.28 -14.33 0.45
N HIS A 233 -19.42 -14.89 -0.40
CA HIS A 233 -19.82 -15.65 -1.59
C HIS A 233 -20.00 -17.15 -1.29
N ALA A 234 -19.78 -17.62 -0.06
CA ALA A 234 -20.08 -19.01 0.33
C ALA A 234 -21.59 -19.32 0.32
N GLY A 235 -22.47 -18.30 0.24
CA GLY A 235 -23.91 -18.44 0.00
C GLY A 235 -24.35 -18.33 -1.46
N CYS A 236 -23.44 -17.97 -2.38
CA CYS A 236 -23.66 -17.88 -3.82
C CYS A 236 -22.31 -18.10 -4.51
N VAL A 237 -21.97 -19.36 -4.78
CA VAL A 237 -20.78 -19.70 -5.58
C VAL A 237 -20.88 -18.96 -6.92
N PRO A 238 -19.99 -18.02 -7.28
CA PRO A 238 -19.88 -17.58 -8.65
C PRO A 238 -19.33 -18.75 -9.46
N LYS A 239 -19.98 -19.07 -10.57
CA LYS A 239 -19.47 -20.05 -11.56
C LYS A 239 -18.19 -19.57 -12.27
N GLU A 240 -17.65 -18.41 -11.92
CA GLU A 240 -16.54 -17.73 -12.60
C GLU A 240 -15.29 -17.74 -11.71
N ASP A 241 -14.16 -18.11 -12.31
CA ASP A 241 -12.84 -18.13 -11.66
C ASP A 241 -12.43 -16.72 -11.15
N PRO A 242 -11.84 -16.58 -9.95
CA PRO A 242 -11.48 -15.28 -9.38
C PRO A 242 -10.56 -14.43 -10.26
N ALA A 243 -9.60 -15.03 -10.96
CA ALA A 243 -8.72 -14.28 -11.87
C ALA A 243 -9.50 -13.76 -13.08
N THR A 244 -10.43 -14.59 -13.59
CA THR A 244 -11.36 -14.20 -14.67
C THR A 244 -12.27 -13.04 -14.25
N ARG A 245 -12.82 -13.09 -13.04
CA ARG A 245 -13.62 -11.99 -12.45
C ARG A 245 -12.82 -10.71 -12.33
N THR A 246 -11.60 -10.76 -11.78
CA THR A 246 -10.72 -9.59 -11.64
C THR A 246 -10.39 -8.97 -12.99
N LEU A 247 -10.01 -9.78 -13.98
CA LEU A 247 -9.73 -9.30 -15.34
C LEU A 247 -10.95 -8.62 -15.98
N ARG A 248 -12.14 -9.20 -15.80
CA ARG A 248 -13.39 -8.62 -16.30
C ARG A 248 -13.68 -7.27 -15.65
N LEU A 249 -13.59 -7.17 -14.32
CA LEU A 249 -13.82 -5.91 -13.59
C LEU A 249 -12.86 -4.80 -14.04
N LEU A 250 -11.58 -5.11 -14.21
CA LEU A 250 -10.59 -4.15 -14.70
C LEU A 250 -10.91 -3.67 -16.12
N ARG A 251 -11.22 -4.60 -17.04
CA ARG A 251 -11.51 -4.29 -18.45
C ARG A 251 -12.81 -3.51 -18.61
N GLU A 252 -13.89 -3.94 -17.96
CA GLU A 252 -15.20 -3.29 -18.05
C GLU A 252 -15.17 -1.89 -17.45
N SER A 253 -14.53 -1.72 -16.29
CA SER A 253 -14.39 -0.40 -15.67
C SER A 253 -13.47 0.52 -16.47
N TRP A 254 -12.36 0.01 -17.00
CA TRP A 254 -11.45 0.78 -17.85
C TRP A 254 -12.11 1.22 -19.17
N ALA A 255 -12.92 0.36 -19.81
CA ALA A 255 -13.63 0.70 -21.05
C ALA A 255 -14.56 1.92 -20.90
N LEU A 256 -15.03 2.23 -19.69
CA LEU A 256 -15.78 3.44 -19.42
C LEU A 256 -14.87 4.67 -19.31
N VAL A 257 -13.68 4.51 -18.75
CA VAL A 257 -12.65 5.55 -18.66
C VAL A 257 -12.11 5.89 -20.06
N GLU A 258 -11.98 4.91 -20.96
CA GLU A 258 -11.47 5.16 -22.32
C GLU A 258 -12.35 6.08 -23.16
N LYS A 259 -13.64 6.21 -22.84
CA LYS A 259 -14.58 7.05 -23.59
C LYS A 259 -14.20 8.53 -23.60
N ASP A 260 -13.49 9.00 -22.57
CA ASP A 260 -13.01 10.37 -22.45
C ASP A 260 -11.58 10.40 -21.87
N ILE A 261 -10.71 9.62 -22.53
CA ILE A 261 -9.39 9.28 -22.03
C ILE A 261 -8.47 10.49 -21.82
N ASP A 262 -8.60 11.52 -22.66
CA ASP A 262 -7.75 12.71 -22.57
C ASP A 262 -8.17 13.59 -21.38
N ALA A 263 -9.48 13.79 -21.15
CA ALA A 263 -9.96 14.54 -19.98
C ALA A 263 -9.65 13.81 -18.66
N HIS A 264 -9.79 12.48 -18.62
CA HIS A 264 -9.40 11.69 -17.45
C HIS A 264 -7.90 11.73 -17.22
N GLY A 265 -7.10 11.71 -18.28
CA GLY A 265 -5.66 11.88 -18.20
C GLY A 265 -5.27 13.22 -17.58
N ILE A 266 -5.94 14.32 -17.96
CA ILE A 266 -5.68 15.63 -17.36
C ILE A 266 -5.96 15.59 -15.86
N LYS A 267 -7.12 15.07 -15.43
CA LYS A 267 -7.45 14.91 -14.00
C LYS A 267 -6.41 14.08 -13.24
N PHE A 268 -5.94 12.99 -13.85
CA PHE A 268 -4.90 12.14 -13.29
C PHE A 268 -3.59 12.91 -13.04
N PHE A 269 -3.12 13.68 -14.02
CA PHE A 269 -1.92 14.50 -13.85
C PHE A 269 -2.10 15.66 -12.87
N MET A 270 -3.25 16.33 -12.90
CA MET A 270 -3.56 17.36 -11.90
C MET A 270 -3.53 16.78 -10.48
N ARG A 271 -4.01 15.54 -10.31
CA ARG A 271 -3.90 14.84 -9.03
C ARG A 271 -2.45 14.52 -8.65
N ILE A 272 -1.61 14.08 -9.60
CA ILE A 272 -0.16 13.92 -9.38
C ILE A 272 0.46 15.23 -8.90
N PHE A 273 0.20 16.36 -9.58
CA PHE A 273 0.78 17.65 -9.19
C PHE A 273 0.23 18.20 -7.87
N THR A 274 -0.96 17.76 -7.47
CA THR A 274 -1.51 18.05 -6.14
C THR A 274 -0.77 17.28 -5.05
N ILE A 275 -0.49 15.99 -5.28
CA ILE A 275 0.20 15.12 -4.31
C ILE A 275 1.70 15.46 -4.27
N ALA A 276 2.30 15.69 -5.43
CA ALA A 276 3.72 15.96 -5.63
C ALA A 276 3.92 17.19 -6.54
N PRO A 277 3.83 18.41 -6.01
CA PRO A 277 3.98 19.64 -6.80
C PRO A 277 5.34 19.75 -7.52
N GLY A 278 6.39 19.18 -6.93
CA GLY A 278 7.73 19.11 -7.53
C GLY A 278 7.77 18.36 -8.86
N ALA A 279 6.86 17.42 -9.09
CA ALA A 279 6.81 16.63 -10.31
C ALA A 279 6.51 17.50 -11.54
N LEU A 280 5.80 18.62 -11.38
CA LEU A 280 5.49 19.54 -12.47
C LEU A 280 6.77 20.07 -13.16
N GLN A 281 7.87 20.21 -12.42
CA GLN A 281 9.13 20.73 -12.94
C GLN A 281 9.77 19.84 -14.02
N LEU A 282 9.33 18.58 -14.12
CA LEU A 282 9.83 17.60 -15.08
C LEU A 282 9.21 17.73 -16.47
N PHE A 283 8.16 18.54 -16.60
CA PHE A 283 7.39 18.65 -17.82
C PHE A 283 7.70 19.94 -18.56
N SER A 284 7.77 19.87 -19.89
CA SER A 284 7.99 21.04 -20.74
C SER A 284 6.85 22.06 -20.68
N PHE A 285 5.67 21.65 -20.20
CA PHE A 285 4.47 22.48 -20.06
C PHE A 285 4.31 23.10 -18.67
N LYS A 286 5.33 23.02 -17.80
CA LYS A 286 5.29 23.54 -16.42
C LYS A 286 4.89 25.01 -16.29
N ASP A 287 5.21 25.82 -17.30
CA ASP A 287 4.95 27.27 -17.33
C ASP A 287 3.63 27.60 -18.06
N ALA A 288 2.79 26.60 -18.35
CA ALA A 288 1.49 26.82 -18.99
C ALA A 288 0.61 27.73 -18.12
N LYS A 289 0.03 28.77 -18.74
CA LYS A 289 -0.84 29.75 -18.05
C LYS A 289 -2.09 29.10 -17.44
N ASP A 290 -2.62 28.09 -18.12
CA ASP A 290 -3.73 27.25 -17.65
C ASP A 290 -3.35 25.80 -17.94
N LEU A 291 -2.85 25.13 -16.90
CA LEU A 291 -2.30 23.78 -17.01
C LEU A 291 -3.37 22.77 -17.44
N GLU A 292 -4.60 22.89 -16.93
CA GLU A 292 -5.71 22.01 -17.28
C GLU A 292 -6.15 22.14 -18.74
N LYS A 293 -5.91 23.30 -19.36
CA LYS A 293 -6.20 23.55 -20.78
C LYS A 293 -4.98 23.44 -21.68
N SER A 294 -3.82 23.01 -21.16
CA SER A 294 -2.61 22.86 -21.97
C SER A 294 -2.77 21.73 -22.99
N PRO A 295 -2.60 22.01 -24.30
CA PRO A 295 -2.63 20.96 -25.32
C PRO A 295 -1.45 19.98 -25.16
N GLU A 296 -0.32 20.43 -24.63
CA GLU A 296 0.84 19.59 -24.32
C GLU A 296 0.53 18.62 -23.18
N LEU A 297 -0.10 19.10 -22.09
CA LEU A 297 -0.57 18.22 -21.02
C LEU A 297 -1.58 17.20 -21.56
N ALA A 298 -2.59 17.65 -22.31
CA ALA A 298 -3.61 16.77 -22.88
C ALA A 298 -2.98 15.65 -23.74
N ALA A 299 -2.03 16.00 -24.62
CA ALA A 299 -1.34 15.04 -25.47
C ALA A 299 -0.50 14.04 -24.67
N HIS A 300 0.25 14.51 -23.67
CA HIS A 300 1.04 13.65 -22.80
C HIS A 300 0.15 12.72 -21.97
N ALA A 301 -0.87 13.29 -21.33
CA ALA A 301 -1.81 12.58 -20.49
C ALA A 301 -2.58 11.50 -21.25
N GLY A 302 -3.07 11.81 -22.45
CA GLY A 302 -3.72 10.83 -23.31
C GLY A 302 -2.78 9.66 -23.67
N THR A 303 -1.49 9.94 -23.91
CA THR A 303 -0.49 8.89 -24.20
C THR A 303 -0.30 7.94 -23.02
N VAL A 304 -0.18 8.50 -21.81
CA VAL A 304 -0.04 7.71 -20.57
C VAL A 304 -1.28 6.86 -20.34
N MET A 305 -2.47 7.46 -20.40
CA MET A 305 -3.72 6.74 -20.18
C MET A 305 -3.92 5.63 -21.22
N ARG A 306 -3.66 5.88 -22.52
CA ARG A 306 -3.72 4.81 -23.54
C ARG A 306 -2.75 3.67 -23.25
N THR A 307 -1.58 3.97 -22.68
CA THR A 307 -0.61 2.94 -22.29
C THR A 307 -1.09 2.13 -21.08
N VAL A 308 -1.76 2.77 -20.11
CA VAL A 308 -2.45 2.06 -19.03
C VAL A 308 -3.55 1.14 -19.59
N GLY A 309 -4.31 1.61 -20.58
CA GLY A 309 -5.33 0.79 -21.25
C GLY A 309 -4.77 -0.42 -21.98
N GLN A 310 -3.64 -0.26 -22.67
CA GLN A 310 -2.91 -1.39 -23.26
C GLN A 310 -2.48 -2.39 -22.18
N ALA A 311 -1.96 -1.90 -21.04
CA ALA A 311 -1.59 -2.76 -19.92
C ALA A 311 -2.79 -3.53 -19.36
N VAL A 312 -3.94 -2.88 -19.16
CA VAL A 312 -5.20 -3.52 -18.70
C VAL A 312 -5.69 -4.57 -19.69
N ALA A 313 -5.65 -4.26 -20.99
CA ALA A 313 -6.05 -5.19 -22.05
C ALA A 313 -5.16 -6.43 -22.08
N GLY A 314 -3.84 -6.26 -21.93
CA GLY A 314 -2.84 -7.33 -21.97
C GLY A 314 -2.60 -8.06 -20.65
N LEU A 315 -3.39 -7.84 -19.58
CA LEU A 315 -3.20 -8.55 -18.31
C LEU A 315 -3.36 -10.08 -18.44
N SER A 316 -4.04 -10.58 -19.46
CA SER A 316 -4.12 -12.02 -19.77
C SER A 316 -2.91 -12.56 -20.53
N ASP A 317 -2.06 -11.69 -21.09
CA ASP A 317 -0.85 -12.05 -21.83
C ASP A 317 0.24 -11.00 -21.56
N VAL A 318 0.85 -11.13 -20.38
CA VAL A 318 1.85 -10.18 -19.87
C VAL A 318 3.12 -10.16 -20.74
N GLU A 319 3.38 -11.19 -21.55
CA GLU A 319 4.55 -11.22 -22.45
C GLU A 319 4.43 -10.18 -23.56
N THR A 320 3.22 -9.98 -24.09
CA THR A 320 2.95 -8.96 -25.12
C THR A 320 3.06 -7.53 -24.60
N LEU A 321 2.97 -7.34 -23.28
CA LEU A 321 3.12 -6.02 -22.64
C LEU A 321 4.57 -5.60 -22.45
N ILE A 322 5.52 -6.53 -22.50
CA ILE A 322 6.95 -6.26 -22.24
C ILE A 322 7.50 -5.16 -23.15
N PRO A 323 7.33 -5.24 -24.50
CA PRO A 323 7.94 -4.26 -25.39
C PRO A 323 7.34 -2.86 -25.22
N VAL A 324 6.02 -2.79 -24.96
CA VAL A 324 5.30 -1.53 -24.72
C VAL A 324 5.86 -0.83 -23.48
N LEU A 325 5.96 -1.57 -22.37
CA LEU A 325 6.42 -1.02 -21.09
C LEU A 325 7.92 -0.71 -21.09
N GLN A 326 8.75 -1.48 -21.81
CA GLN A 326 10.17 -1.16 -22.03
C GLN A 326 10.35 0.13 -22.85
N LYS A 327 9.58 0.31 -23.93
CA LYS A 327 9.60 1.53 -24.74
C LYS A 327 9.17 2.75 -23.93
N LEU A 328 8.11 2.60 -23.12
CA LEU A 328 7.63 3.66 -22.24
C LEU A 328 8.69 4.05 -21.20
N GLY A 329 9.26 3.07 -20.51
CA GLY A 329 10.31 3.30 -19.52
C GLY A 329 11.55 3.99 -20.12
N GLY A 330 12.04 3.52 -21.27
CA GLY A 330 13.18 4.14 -21.95
C GLY A 330 12.97 5.58 -22.39
N ALA A 331 11.71 6.00 -22.64
CA ALA A 331 11.39 7.40 -22.90
C ALA A 331 11.48 8.26 -21.64
N HIS A 332 11.04 7.75 -20.48
CA HIS A 332 11.05 8.48 -19.21
C HIS A 332 12.46 8.63 -18.61
N ALA A 333 13.35 7.67 -18.85
CA ALA A 333 14.77 7.71 -18.47
C ALA A 333 15.49 9.00 -18.86
N LYS A 334 15.12 9.57 -20.00
CA LYS A 334 15.79 10.74 -20.59
C LYS A 334 15.50 12.04 -19.84
N TYR A 335 14.52 12.06 -18.94
CA TYR A 335 14.06 13.26 -18.25
C TYR A 335 14.58 13.39 -16.81
N GLY A 336 15.49 12.50 -16.37
CA GLY A 336 16.29 12.72 -15.15
C GLY A 336 15.47 12.81 -13.86
N VAL A 337 14.43 11.98 -13.74
CA VAL A 337 13.53 11.97 -12.57
C VAL A 337 14.28 11.54 -11.30
N GLN A 338 14.14 12.31 -10.23
CA GLN A 338 14.82 12.11 -8.93
C GLN A 338 13.79 12.08 -7.78
N PRO A 339 14.12 11.45 -6.63
CA PRO A 339 13.22 11.37 -5.47
C PRO A 339 12.72 12.74 -4.97
N GLU A 340 13.53 13.79 -5.08
CA GLU A 340 13.21 15.14 -4.57
C GLU A 340 12.07 15.81 -5.35
N HIS A 341 11.73 15.30 -6.53
CA HIS A 341 10.57 15.76 -7.30
C HIS A 341 9.24 15.17 -6.79
N PHE A 342 9.30 14.15 -5.92
CA PHE A 342 8.13 13.47 -5.34
C PHE A 342 8.17 13.47 -3.80
N PRO A 343 8.23 14.64 -3.14
CA PRO A 343 8.09 14.69 -1.70
C PRO A 343 6.68 14.20 -1.34
N ILE A 344 6.60 13.11 -0.57
CA ILE A 344 5.33 12.64 -0.01
C ILE A 344 4.94 13.63 1.09
N VAL A 345 3.87 14.39 0.86
CA VAL A 345 3.33 15.38 1.82
C VAL A 345 2.44 14.68 2.85
#